data_AF-A0A967HG07-F1
#
_entry.id   AF-A0A967HG07-F1
#
_cell.length_a   1.000
_cell.length_b   1.000
_cell.length_c   1.000
_cell.angle_alpha   90.00
_cell.angle_beta   90.00
_cell.angle_gamma   90.00
#
_symmetry.space_group_name_H-M   'P 1'
#
loop_
_entity.id
_entity.type
_entity.pdbx_description
1 polymer ?
#
loop_
_entity_poly.entity_id
_entity_poly.type
_entity_poly.pdbx_seq_one_letter_code
_entity_poly.pdbx_strand_id
1 'polypeptide(L)'
;HPVWQQLYPTDRWDVAEGVVRRAEAAGCPAIVLTVDLRPGGRRETLERYMRTDPRDCGSCHTGAPKPMYDGLDMDEVGTFLSPLTWDFVRRLRDLTDRRLLVKGISTAEDAAMCVEHGIDGVVVSNHGGRADDAGVSTIEALPEVVDAVGGRIPVLVDSGFRRGTDVLKAMALGASAVGIGRPYLWGLAAFGQSGVEAVLALLTAEIGVAMQQAGVPSLRNVPTSAITGP
;
A
#
# COMPACT_ATOMS: atom_id res chain seq x y z
N HIS A 1 -11.42 -12.22 5.22
CA HIS A 1 -11.60 -11.10 4.28
C HIS A 1 -10.90 -11.43 2.97
N PRO A 2 -11.44 -11.05 1.81
CA PRO A 2 -10.82 -11.38 0.53
C PRO A 2 -9.49 -10.63 0.37
N VAL A 3 -8.46 -11.33 -0.13
CA VAL A 3 -7.11 -10.79 -0.34
C VAL A 3 -7.09 -9.89 -1.59
N TRP A 4 -6.39 -8.77 -1.53
CA TRP A 4 -6.20 -7.87 -2.68
C TRP A 4 -4.86 -8.16 -3.35
N GLN A 5 -4.77 -7.97 -4.67
CA GLN A 5 -3.51 -8.15 -5.40
C GLN A 5 -2.82 -6.80 -5.58
N GLN A 6 -1.64 -6.64 -4.99
CA GLN A 6 -0.77 -5.52 -5.32
C GLN A 6 -0.01 -5.81 -6.63
N LEU A 7 -0.11 -4.91 -7.61
CA LEU A 7 0.53 -5.04 -8.92
C LEU A 7 1.71 -4.06 -9.02
N TYR A 8 2.87 -4.61 -9.38
CA TYR A 8 4.01 -3.82 -9.83
C TYR A 8 4.08 -3.87 -11.36
N PRO A 9 4.05 -2.72 -12.03
CA PRO A 9 4.11 -2.67 -13.48
C PRO A 9 5.54 -2.97 -13.97
N THR A 10 5.64 -3.98 -14.82
CA THR A 10 6.83 -4.36 -15.60
C THR A 10 6.82 -3.65 -16.96
N ASP A 11 7.95 -3.69 -17.68
CA ASP A 11 8.05 -3.28 -19.09
C ASP A 11 7.21 -4.18 -20.02
N ARG A 12 7.01 -5.43 -19.62
CA ARG A 12 6.19 -6.41 -20.34
C ARG A 12 4.74 -6.40 -19.89
N TRP A 13 3.82 -6.16 -20.83
CA TRP A 13 2.37 -6.11 -20.55
C TRP A 13 1.79 -7.48 -20.25
N ASP A 14 2.22 -8.51 -20.97
CA ASP A 14 1.76 -9.89 -20.81
C ASP A 14 1.99 -10.41 -19.39
N VAL A 15 3.08 -9.97 -18.74
CA VAL A 15 3.34 -10.25 -17.31
C VAL A 15 2.30 -9.59 -16.41
N ALA A 16 2.00 -8.30 -16.63
CA ALA A 16 0.98 -7.59 -15.86
C ALA A 16 -0.41 -8.23 -16.06
N GLU A 17 -0.75 -8.58 -17.30
CA GLU A 17 -1.98 -9.28 -17.64
C GLU A 17 -2.08 -10.63 -16.94
N GLY A 18 -1.02 -11.44 -17.00
CA GLY A 18 -0.94 -12.73 -16.31
C GLY A 18 -1.16 -12.63 -14.81
N VAL A 19 -0.53 -11.65 -14.15
CA VAL A 19 -0.71 -11.39 -12.71
C VAL A 19 -2.16 -11.01 -12.39
N VAL A 20 -2.79 -10.16 -13.21
CA VAL A 20 -4.19 -9.75 -13.02
C VAL A 20 -5.13 -10.95 -13.19
N ARG A 21 -4.98 -11.76 -14.26
CA ARG A 21 -5.80 -12.96 -14.49
C ARG A 21 -5.67 -13.97 -13.36
N ARG A 22 -4.45 -14.19 -12.88
CA ARG A 22 -4.19 -15.05 -11.71
C ARG A 22 -4.90 -14.53 -10.46
N ALA A 23 -4.88 -13.21 -10.22
CA ALA A 23 -5.58 -12.60 -9.10
C ALA A 23 -7.11 -12.74 -9.21
N GLU A 24 -7.67 -12.56 -10.41
CA GLU A 24 -9.09 -12.79 -10.66
C GLU A 24 -9.50 -14.23 -10.39
N ALA A 25 -8.70 -15.20 -10.84
CA ALA A 25 -8.93 -16.63 -10.60
C ALA A 25 -8.86 -16.99 -9.11
N ALA A 26 -8.02 -16.29 -8.34
CA ALA A 26 -7.93 -16.43 -6.88
C ALA A 26 -9.07 -15.72 -6.12
N GLY A 27 -9.99 -15.04 -6.83
CA GLY A 27 -11.10 -14.31 -6.22
C GLY A 27 -10.71 -12.97 -5.60
N CYS A 28 -9.58 -12.38 -5.99
CA CYS A 28 -9.20 -11.05 -5.54
C CYS A 28 -10.22 -10.01 -6.03
N PRO A 29 -10.79 -9.19 -5.13
CA PRO A 29 -11.80 -8.20 -5.49
C PRO A 29 -11.19 -6.89 -6.00
N ALA A 30 -9.88 -6.70 -5.79
CA ALA A 30 -9.18 -5.47 -6.09
C ALA A 30 -7.74 -5.72 -6.57
N ILE A 31 -7.30 -4.88 -7.51
CA ILE A 31 -5.94 -4.72 -7.97
C ILE A 31 -5.41 -3.37 -7.44
N VAL A 32 -4.25 -3.38 -6.80
CA VAL A 32 -3.60 -2.18 -6.23
C VAL A 32 -2.33 -1.89 -7.02
N LEU A 33 -2.40 -0.96 -7.97
CA LEU A 33 -1.27 -0.54 -8.80
C LEU A 33 -0.32 0.34 -7.99
N THR A 34 0.93 -0.09 -7.84
CA THR A 34 1.95 0.70 -7.12
C THR A 34 2.75 1.56 -8.08
N VAL A 35 2.76 2.88 -7.86
CA VAL A 35 3.40 3.86 -8.78
C VAL A 35 4.66 4.51 -8.20
N ASP A 36 4.92 4.36 -6.89
CA ASP A 36 5.93 5.12 -6.13
C ASP A 36 7.36 4.54 -6.10
N LEU A 37 7.65 3.42 -6.78
CA LEU A 37 8.91 2.68 -6.58
C LEU A 37 9.88 2.63 -7.78
N ARG A 38 9.70 3.47 -8.79
CA ARG A 38 10.25 3.22 -10.14
C ARG A 38 11.78 3.22 -10.26
N PRO A 39 12.53 4.24 -9.78
CA PRO A 39 13.99 4.16 -9.81
C PRO A 39 14.57 3.24 -8.70
N GLY A 40 13.71 2.55 -7.94
CA GLY A 40 14.07 2.05 -6.61
C GLY A 40 14.23 3.20 -5.62
N GLY A 41 14.65 2.87 -4.40
CA GLY A 41 15.01 3.87 -3.38
C GLY A 41 16.42 3.61 -2.88
N ARG A 42 17.15 4.67 -2.51
CA ARG A 42 18.50 4.55 -1.96
C ARG A 42 18.43 4.09 -0.51
N ARG A 43 18.81 2.85 -0.24
CA ARG A 43 18.60 2.18 1.05
C ARG A 43 19.94 1.84 1.68
N GLU A 44 20.66 2.86 2.13
CA GLU A 44 22.05 2.71 2.61
C GLU A 44 22.18 1.66 3.72
N THR A 45 21.25 1.65 4.67
CA THR A 45 21.22 0.65 5.74
C THR A 45 21.11 -0.77 5.18
N LEU A 46 20.23 -0.99 4.19
CA LEU A 46 20.07 -2.28 3.54
C LEU A 46 21.35 -2.69 2.81
N GLU A 47 21.93 -1.78 2.03
CA GLU A 47 23.17 -2.02 1.28
C GLU A 47 24.34 -2.38 2.21
N ARG A 48 24.46 -1.69 3.35
CA ARG A 48 25.50 -1.95 4.36
C ARG A 48 25.31 -3.30 5.03
N TYR A 49 24.09 -3.61 5.48
CA TYR A 49 23.82 -4.86 6.21
C TYR A 49 23.78 -6.10 5.34
N MET A 50 23.37 -6.00 4.06
CA MET A 50 23.43 -7.11 3.10
C MET A 50 24.84 -7.68 2.96
N ARG A 51 25.88 -6.84 3.07
CA ARG A 51 27.29 -7.28 2.99
C ARG A 51 27.75 -8.05 4.22
N THR A 52 27.06 -7.88 5.34
CA THR A 52 27.40 -8.49 6.64
C THR A 52 26.47 -9.64 7.01
N ASP A 53 25.44 -9.90 6.20
CA ASP A 53 24.45 -10.93 6.46
C ASP A 53 25.00 -12.31 6.03
N PRO A 54 25.30 -13.23 6.97
CA PRO A 54 25.87 -14.52 6.63
C PRO A 54 24.82 -15.54 6.16
N ARG A 55 23.53 -15.17 6.13
CA ARG A 55 22.45 -16.07 5.75
C ARG A 55 22.46 -16.33 4.25
N ASP A 56 22.35 -17.59 3.86
CA ASP A 56 22.06 -17.96 2.47
C ASP A 56 20.58 -17.69 2.18
N CYS A 57 20.33 -16.48 1.70
CA CYS A 57 19.02 -16.00 1.31
C CYS A 57 18.73 -16.26 -0.20
N GLY A 58 19.58 -17.01 -0.90
CA GLY A 58 19.49 -17.21 -2.35
C GLY A 58 18.20 -17.90 -2.78
N SER A 59 17.70 -18.85 -2.01
CA SER A 59 16.40 -19.50 -2.28
C SER A 59 15.21 -18.53 -2.19
N CYS A 60 15.30 -17.47 -1.39
CA CYS A 60 14.26 -16.46 -1.20
C CYS A 60 14.40 -15.25 -2.15
N HIS A 61 15.61 -14.95 -2.62
CA HIS A 61 15.91 -13.72 -3.37
C HIS A 61 16.44 -13.93 -4.78
N THR A 62 17.02 -15.09 -5.11
CA THR A 62 17.70 -15.35 -6.39
C THR A 62 17.38 -16.71 -7.03
N GLY A 63 16.58 -17.59 -6.42
CA GLY A 63 16.50 -19.00 -6.84
C GLY A 63 15.10 -19.59 -7.05
N ALA A 64 14.02 -18.95 -6.61
CA ALA A 64 12.66 -19.42 -6.85
C ALA A 64 11.84 -18.35 -7.58
N PRO A 65 11.19 -18.67 -8.71
CA PRO A 65 10.22 -17.76 -9.30
C PRO A 65 9.17 -17.43 -8.24
N LYS A 66 8.90 -16.14 -8.04
CA LYS A 66 7.88 -15.73 -7.08
C LYS A 66 6.57 -16.43 -7.48
N PRO A 67 5.81 -17.04 -6.55
CA PRO A 67 4.57 -17.76 -6.89
C PRO A 67 3.52 -16.92 -7.64
N MET A 68 3.65 -15.59 -7.63
CA MET A 68 2.81 -14.69 -8.41
C MET A 68 3.11 -14.70 -9.93
N TYR A 69 4.28 -15.18 -10.34
CA TYR A 69 4.73 -15.29 -11.72
C TYR A 69 4.71 -16.73 -12.25
N ASP A 70 4.11 -17.66 -11.50
CA ASP A 70 4.01 -19.04 -11.92
C ASP A 70 3.29 -19.15 -13.28
N GLY A 71 3.91 -19.85 -14.23
CA GLY A 71 3.44 -19.97 -15.61
C GLY A 71 3.66 -18.74 -16.50
N LEU A 72 4.35 -17.69 -16.04
CA LEU A 72 4.71 -16.52 -16.85
C LEU A 72 6.18 -16.59 -17.28
N ASP A 73 6.43 -16.14 -18.51
CA ASP A 73 7.79 -15.94 -19.00
C ASP A 73 8.37 -14.66 -18.39
N MET A 74 9.39 -14.84 -17.55
CA MET A 74 10.08 -13.77 -16.84
C MET A 74 11.44 -13.43 -17.45
N ASP A 75 11.79 -14.05 -18.59
CA ASP A 75 13.04 -13.76 -19.27
C ASP A 75 13.03 -12.31 -19.77
N GLU A 76 14.15 -11.62 -19.51
CA GLU A 76 14.41 -10.23 -19.90
C GLU A 76 13.40 -9.18 -19.35
N VAL A 77 12.59 -9.53 -18.34
CA VAL A 77 11.64 -8.59 -17.72
C VAL A 77 12.34 -7.56 -16.83
N GLY A 78 12.24 -6.29 -17.18
CA GLY A 78 12.65 -5.15 -16.37
C GLY A 78 11.62 -4.83 -15.29
N THR A 79 11.82 -5.35 -14.07
CA THR A 79 10.91 -5.09 -12.93
C THR A 79 10.90 -3.64 -12.42
N PHE A 80 11.91 -2.84 -12.76
CA PHE A 80 12.01 -1.42 -12.41
C PHE A 80 11.92 -0.49 -13.63
N LEU A 81 11.82 -1.07 -14.83
CA LEU A 81 11.74 -0.34 -16.09
C LEU A 81 10.31 -0.48 -16.58
N SER A 82 9.46 0.52 -16.37
CA SER A 82 8.27 0.64 -17.21
C SER A 82 7.83 2.09 -17.33
N PRO A 83 7.40 2.53 -18.51
CA PRO A 83 6.80 3.84 -18.67
C PRO A 83 5.38 3.78 -18.09
N LEU A 84 5.23 4.05 -16.79
CA LEU A 84 3.89 4.20 -16.21
C LEU A 84 3.30 5.50 -16.73
N THR A 85 2.21 5.37 -17.45
CA THR A 85 1.41 6.48 -17.96
C THR A 85 -0.06 6.17 -17.70
N TRP A 86 -0.92 7.16 -17.87
CA TRP A 86 -2.37 6.96 -17.80
C TRP A 86 -2.90 5.96 -18.84
N ASP A 87 -2.19 5.76 -19.95
CA ASP A 87 -2.51 4.69 -20.91
C ASP A 87 -2.35 3.29 -20.31
N PHE A 88 -1.37 3.08 -19.43
CA PHE A 88 -1.22 1.82 -18.71
C PHE A 88 -2.42 1.58 -17.78
N VAL A 89 -2.86 2.62 -17.08
CA VAL A 89 -4.05 2.58 -16.22
C VAL A 89 -5.30 2.25 -17.04
N ARG A 90 -5.48 2.91 -18.20
CA ARG A 90 -6.59 2.63 -19.11
C ARG A 90 -6.58 1.17 -19.57
N ARG A 91 -5.42 0.64 -20.00
CA ARG A 91 -5.31 -0.78 -20.41
C ARG A 91 -5.64 -1.73 -19.27
N LEU A 92 -5.24 -1.43 -18.03
CA LEU A 92 -5.63 -2.22 -16.87
C LEU A 92 -7.13 -2.17 -16.62
N ARG A 93 -7.74 -0.99 -16.75
CA ARG A 93 -9.20 -0.84 -16.63
C ARG A 93 -9.94 -1.64 -17.70
N ASP A 94 -9.43 -1.68 -18.93
CA ASP A 94 -10.00 -2.46 -20.04
C ASP A 94 -9.84 -3.98 -19.83
N LEU A 95 -8.82 -4.40 -19.06
CA LEU A 95 -8.50 -5.81 -18.84
C LEU A 95 -9.39 -6.50 -17.79
N THR A 96 -9.76 -5.78 -16.73
CA THR A 96 -10.43 -6.34 -15.55
C THR A 96 -11.59 -5.45 -15.11
N ASP A 97 -12.65 -6.07 -14.57
CA ASP A 97 -13.79 -5.38 -13.92
C ASP A 97 -13.61 -5.27 -12.39
N ARG A 98 -12.49 -5.75 -11.84
CA ARG A 98 -12.20 -5.64 -10.41
C ARG A 98 -11.93 -4.20 -10.01
N ARG A 99 -12.00 -3.91 -8.71
CA ARG A 99 -11.67 -2.57 -8.20
C ARG A 99 -10.20 -2.25 -8.50
N LEU A 100 -9.91 -1.11 -9.11
CA LEU A 100 -8.56 -0.68 -9.38
C LEU A 100 -8.20 0.47 -8.45
N LEU A 101 -7.19 0.26 -7.59
CA LEU A 101 -6.66 1.28 -6.71
C LEU A 101 -5.26 1.70 -7.16
N VAL A 102 -4.92 2.97 -6.94
CA VAL A 102 -3.56 3.48 -7.16
C VAL A 102 -2.90 3.78 -5.83
N LYS A 103 -1.75 3.14 -5.58
CA LYS A 103 -0.94 3.31 -4.37
C LYS A 103 0.34 4.08 -4.68
N GLY A 104 0.63 5.05 -3.80
CA GLY A 104 1.81 5.89 -3.92
C GLY A 104 1.46 7.36 -4.18
N ILE A 105 0.22 7.75 -3.90
CA ILE A 105 -0.26 9.13 -4.07
C ILE A 105 0.19 9.95 -2.88
N SER A 106 0.66 11.17 -3.11
CA SER A 106 1.09 12.07 -2.03
C SER A 106 0.79 13.54 -2.32
N THR A 107 0.00 13.83 -3.35
CA THR A 107 -0.36 15.18 -3.81
C THR A 107 -1.83 15.26 -4.18
N ALA A 108 -2.41 16.46 -4.06
CA ALA A 108 -3.76 16.75 -4.51
C ALA A 108 -3.94 16.54 -6.03
N GLU A 109 -2.95 16.94 -6.83
CA GLU A 109 -3.00 16.85 -8.30
C GLU A 109 -3.07 15.39 -8.77
N ASP A 110 -2.24 14.51 -8.22
CA ASP A 110 -2.25 13.10 -8.58
C ASP A 110 -3.55 12.41 -8.14
N ALA A 111 -4.08 12.81 -6.98
CA ALA A 111 -5.37 12.34 -6.50
C ALA A 111 -6.53 12.77 -7.40
N ALA A 112 -6.54 14.02 -7.86
CA ALA A 112 -7.52 14.53 -8.80
C ALA A 112 -7.47 13.78 -10.14
N MET A 113 -6.26 13.56 -10.69
CA MET A 113 -6.09 12.77 -11.91
C MET A 113 -6.59 11.33 -11.74
N CYS A 114 -6.36 10.68 -10.59
CA CYS A 114 -6.91 9.35 -10.33
C CYS A 114 -8.44 9.34 -10.46
N VAL A 115 -9.12 10.35 -9.92
CA VAL A 115 -10.58 10.45 -10.04
C VAL A 115 -11.01 10.68 -11.49
N GLU A 116 -10.34 11.57 -12.22
CA GLU A 116 -10.62 11.86 -13.64
C GLU A 116 -10.47 10.61 -14.52
N HIS A 117 -9.51 9.74 -14.20
CA HIS A 117 -9.25 8.49 -14.92
C HIS A 117 -10.08 7.29 -14.43
N GLY A 118 -11.06 7.51 -13.54
CA GLY A 118 -12.01 6.46 -13.12
C GLY A 118 -11.40 5.37 -12.24
N ILE A 119 -10.36 5.70 -11.47
CA ILE A 119 -9.80 4.84 -10.43
C ILE A 119 -10.84 4.63 -9.32
N ASP A 120 -10.87 3.44 -8.71
CA ASP A 120 -11.86 3.06 -7.68
C ASP A 120 -11.44 3.45 -6.25
N GLY A 121 -10.19 3.87 -6.03
CA GLY A 121 -9.66 4.30 -4.74
C GLY A 121 -8.18 4.63 -4.80
N VAL A 122 -7.70 5.42 -3.85
CA VAL A 122 -6.28 5.80 -3.78
C VAL A 122 -5.67 5.38 -2.45
N VAL A 123 -4.36 5.13 -2.44
CA VAL A 123 -3.60 4.87 -1.21
C VAL A 123 -2.51 5.93 -1.09
N VAL A 124 -2.66 6.79 -0.09
CA VAL A 124 -1.65 7.77 0.32
C VAL A 124 -0.47 7.01 0.91
N SER A 125 0.66 7.02 0.22
CA SER A 125 1.81 6.18 0.56
C SER A 125 3.11 6.79 0.05
N ASN A 126 4.16 6.75 0.86
CA ASN A 126 5.54 7.01 0.45
C ASN A 126 6.39 5.72 0.52
N HIS A 127 5.73 4.58 0.35
CA HIS A 127 6.32 3.26 0.46
C HIS A 127 6.98 2.96 1.83
N GLY A 128 6.48 3.58 2.89
CA GLY A 128 7.06 3.50 4.22
C GLY A 128 8.40 4.20 4.34
N GLY A 129 8.64 5.27 3.59
CA GLY A 129 9.92 6.00 3.54
C GLY A 129 11.02 5.17 2.87
N ARG A 130 10.69 4.49 1.77
CA ARG A 130 11.63 3.60 1.04
C ARG A 130 11.75 3.91 -0.45
N ALA A 131 11.01 4.91 -0.90
CA ALA A 131 10.95 5.39 -2.27
C ALA A 131 11.74 6.71 -2.34
N ASP A 132 11.02 7.84 -2.39
CA ASP A 132 11.57 9.17 -2.19
C ASP A 132 11.89 9.40 -0.71
N ASP A 133 13.07 9.97 -0.44
CA ASP A 133 13.62 10.22 0.89
C ASP A 133 13.20 11.61 1.42
N ALA A 134 13.00 12.58 0.54
CA ALA A 134 12.73 13.97 0.90
C ALA A 134 11.24 14.35 0.82
N GLY A 135 10.36 13.37 0.63
CA GLY A 135 8.92 13.58 0.51
C GLY A 135 8.24 13.95 1.84
N VAL A 136 7.02 14.48 1.72
CA VAL A 136 6.11 14.76 2.84
C VAL A 136 5.70 13.47 3.56
N SER A 137 5.42 13.56 4.86
CA SER A 137 4.87 12.43 5.60
C SER A 137 3.45 12.10 5.13
N THR A 138 3.07 10.83 5.09
CA THR A 138 1.76 10.44 4.55
C THR A 138 0.58 10.96 5.36
N ILE A 139 0.77 11.26 6.64
CA ILE A 139 -0.27 11.86 7.48
C ILE A 139 -0.46 13.36 7.18
N GLU A 140 0.59 14.06 6.78
CA GLU A 140 0.53 15.47 6.36
C GLU A 140 -0.02 15.63 4.94
N ALA A 141 0.26 14.68 4.04
CA ALA A 141 -0.30 14.66 2.68
C ALA A 141 -1.78 14.21 2.64
N LEU A 142 -2.25 13.51 3.69
CA LEU A 142 -3.58 12.91 3.70
C LEU A 142 -4.72 13.94 3.52
N PRO A 143 -4.76 15.09 4.23
CA PRO A 143 -5.88 16.02 4.12
C PRO A 143 -6.06 16.59 2.71
N GLU A 144 -4.98 17.01 2.05
CA GLU A 144 -5.08 17.55 0.69
C GLU A 144 -5.54 16.51 -0.34
N VAL A 145 -5.13 15.24 -0.17
CA VAL A 145 -5.59 14.14 -1.03
C VAL A 145 -7.07 13.86 -0.81
N VAL A 146 -7.53 13.85 0.45
CA VAL A 146 -8.94 13.69 0.81
C VAL A 146 -9.79 14.80 0.19
N ASP A 147 -9.33 16.04 0.30
CA ASP A 147 -10.01 17.21 -0.26
C ASP A 147 -10.09 17.14 -1.79
N ALA A 148 -8.99 16.81 -2.47
CA ALA A 148 -8.94 16.66 -3.92
C ALA A 148 -9.85 15.52 -4.44
N VAL A 149 -9.92 14.42 -3.68
CA VAL A 149 -10.85 13.32 -3.98
C VAL A 149 -12.31 13.74 -3.80
N GLY A 150 -12.60 14.58 -2.80
CA GLY A 150 -13.94 15.14 -2.58
C GLY A 150 -15.00 14.08 -2.32
N GLY A 151 -14.63 13.00 -1.62
CA GLY A 151 -15.53 11.89 -1.29
C GLY A 151 -15.98 11.01 -2.47
N ARG A 152 -15.44 11.20 -3.67
CA ARG A 152 -15.81 10.45 -4.89
C ARG A 152 -15.35 8.99 -4.84
N ILE A 153 -14.20 8.74 -4.22
CA ILE A 153 -13.59 7.42 -4.06
C ILE A 153 -12.97 7.28 -2.65
N PRO A 154 -12.83 6.07 -2.09
CA PRO A 154 -12.16 5.88 -0.81
C PRO A 154 -10.67 6.25 -0.86
N VAL A 155 -10.19 6.87 0.21
CA VAL A 155 -8.78 7.21 0.43
C VAL A 155 -8.23 6.33 1.53
N LEU A 156 -7.27 5.47 1.21
CA LEU A 156 -6.53 4.68 2.19
C LEU A 156 -5.19 5.38 2.48
N VAL A 157 -4.56 5.06 3.60
CA VAL A 157 -3.24 5.61 3.95
C VAL A 157 -2.36 4.56 4.62
N ASP A 158 -1.06 4.56 4.34
CA ASP A 158 -0.09 3.72 5.06
C ASP A 158 1.15 4.55 5.47
N SER A 159 2.25 3.88 5.81
CA SER A 159 3.55 4.52 6.10
C SER A 159 3.67 5.24 7.44
N GLY A 160 3.75 4.46 8.53
CA GLY A 160 4.19 4.99 9.83
C GLY A 160 3.30 4.60 11.01
N PHE A 161 2.11 4.05 10.75
CA PHE A 161 1.15 3.63 11.77
C PHE A 161 1.68 2.52 12.68
N ARG A 162 1.75 2.79 13.99
CA ARG A 162 2.23 1.86 15.03
C ARG A 162 1.31 1.75 16.24
N ARG A 163 0.40 2.71 16.42
CA ARG A 163 -0.51 2.80 17.57
C ARG A 163 -1.96 2.95 17.15
N GLY A 164 -2.88 2.57 18.04
CA GLY A 164 -4.30 2.80 17.83
C GLY A 164 -4.68 4.28 17.69
N THR A 165 -3.96 5.17 18.36
CA THR A 165 -4.12 6.62 18.23
C THR A 165 -3.67 7.15 16.87
N ASP A 166 -2.68 6.54 16.22
CA ASP A 166 -2.28 6.89 14.85
C ASP A 166 -3.42 6.59 13.88
N VAL A 167 -4.07 5.44 14.05
CA VAL A 167 -5.22 5.03 13.24
C VAL A 167 -6.37 6.01 13.45
N LEU A 168 -6.72 6.33 14.71
CA LEU A 168 -7.79 7.28 15.01
C LEU A 168 -7.55 8.65 14.36
N LYS A 169 -6.30 9.14 14.36
CA LYS A 169 -5.92 10.38 13.68
C LYS A 169 -6.14 10.33 12.17
N ALA A 170 -5.68 9.27 11.50
CA ALA A 170 -5.91 9.12 10.06
C ALA A 170 -7.41 9.05 9.72
N MET A 171 -8.20 8.32 10.51
CA MET A 171 -9.65 8.26 10.31
C MET A 171 -10.31 9.63 10.49
N ALA A 172 -9.86 10.42 11.48
CA ALA A 172 -10.34 11.79 11.71
C ALA A 172 -9.97 12.75 10.57
N LEU A 173 -8.83 12.51 9.91
CA LEU A 173 -8.36 13.25 8.73
C LEU A 173 -8.97 12.75 7.41
N GLY A 174 -9.96 11.85 7.46
CA GLY A 174 -10.74 11.44 6.28
C GLY A 174 -10.27 10.17 5.58
N ALA A 175 -9.30 9.43 6.14
CA ALA A 175 -8.97 8.10 5.62
C ALA A 175 -10.16 7.13 5.79
N SER A 176 -10.36 6.28 4.80
CA SER A 176 -11.33 5.17 4.80
C SER A 176 -10.76 3.90 5.44
N ALA A 177 -9.44 3.70 5.37
CA ALA A 177 -8.73 2.64 6.08
C ALA A 177 -7.23 2.94 6.18
N VAL A 178 -6.57 2.25 7.11
CA VAL A 178 -5.13 2.36 7.34
C VAL A 178 -4.42 1.05 7.00
N GLY A 179 -3.34 1.14 6.22
CA GLY A 179 -2.41 0.05 5.96
C GLY A 179 -1.29 -0.01 6.98
N ILE A 180 -0.99 -1.21 7.48
CA ILE A 180 0.22 -1.50 8.25
C ILE A 180 1.16 -2.36 7.41
N GLY A 181 2.46 -2.34 7.74
CA GLY A 181 3.49 -3.10 7.01
C GLY A 181 4.50 -3.72 7.97
N ARG A 182 5.52 -2.93 8.34
CA ARG A 182 6.59 -3.38 9.25
C ARG A 182 6.10 -4.06 10.55
N PRO A 183 5.06 -3.57 11.26
CA PRO A 183 4.64 -4.18 12.52
C PRO A 183 4.33 -5.68 12.44
N TYR A 184 3.51 -6.10 11.48
CA TYR A 184 3.19 -7.52 11.37
C TYR A 184 4.39 -8.34 10.88
N LEU A 185 5.31 -7.75 10.10
CA LEU A 185 6.55 -8.42 9.69
C LEU A 185 7.47 -8.67 10.89
N TRP A 186 7.51 -7.75 11.87
CA TRP A 186 8.24 -7.95 13.12
C TRP A 186 7.64 -9.09 13.94
N GLY A 187 6.30 -9.13 14.04
CA GLY A 187 5.58 -10.24 14.66
C GLY A 187 5.88 -11.57 13.98
N LEU A 188 5.82 -11.59 12.64
CA LEU A 188 6.14 -12.77 11.82
C LEU A 188 7.56 -13.29 12.08
N ALA A 189 8.54 -12.39 12.13
CA ALA A 189 9.93 -12.75 12.37
C ALA A 189 10.17 -13.29 13.78
N ALA A 190 9.45 -12.78 14.78
CA ALA A 190 9.64 -13.16 16.18
C ALA A 190 8.94 -14.48 16.55
N PHE A 191 7.69 -14.67 16.10
CA PHE A 191 6.83 -15.77 16.56
C PHE A 191 5.96 -16.38 15.45
N GLY A 192 6.32 -16.18 14.18
CA GLY A 192 5.55 -16.70 13.06
C GLY A 192 4.12 -16.13 13.01
N GLN A 193 3.16 -16.97 12.64
CA GLN A 193 1.74 -16.59 12.55
C GLN A 193 1.22 -15.99 13.86
N SER A 194 1.51 -16.60 15.01
CA SER A 194 1.04 -16.11 16.30
C SER A 194 1.57 -14.71 16.63
N GLY A 195 2.76 -14.35 16.14
CA GLY A 195 3.29 -12.99 16.27
C GLY A 195 2.54 -11.97 15.41
N VAL A 196 2.12 -12.36 14.19
CA VAL A 196 1.24 -11.52 13.35
C VAL A 196 -0.09 -11.29 14.05
N GLU A 197 -0.72 -12.36 14.55
CA GLU A 197 -1.99 -12.30 15.27
C GLU A 197 -1.89 -11.41 16.51
N ALA A 198 -0.80 -11.52 17.27
CA ALA A 198 -0.56 -10.68 18.45
C ALA A 198 -0.46 -9.19 18.08
N VAL A 199 0.25 -8.84 17.00
CA VAL A 199 0.35 -7.43 16.54
C VAL A 199 -1.01 -6.89 16.14
N LEU A 200 -1.81 -7.68 15.41
CA LEU A 200 -3.17 -7.29 15.00
C LEU A 200 -4.10 -7.12 16.21
N ALA A 201 -4.01 -8.02 17.19
CA ALA A 201 -4.80 -7.96 18.42
C ALA A 201 -4.43 -6.71 19.25
N LEU A 202 -3.14 -6.42 19.41
CA LEU A 202 -2.65 -5.23 20.11
C LEU A 202 -3.16 -3.95 19.45
N LEU A 203 -3.00 -3.83 18.13
CA LEU A 203 -3.45 -2.65 17.40
C LEU A 203 -4.99 -2.48 17.52
N THR A 204 -5.74 -3.57 17.42
CA THR A 204 -7.21 -3.54 17.58
C THR A 204 -7.62 -3.10 18.99
N ALA A 205 -6.94 -3.61 20.02
CA ALA A 205 -7.20 -3.21 21.40
C ALA A 205 -6.87 -1.72 21.64
N GLU A 206 -5.73 -1.25 21.14
CA GLU A 206 -5.34 0.17 21.25
C GLU A 206 -6.31 1.10 20.51
N ILE A 207 -6.83 0.70 19.34
CA ILE A 207 -7.87 1.46 18.64
C ILE A 207 -9.12 1.58 19.53
N GLY A 208 -9.55 0.48 20.15
CA GLY A 208 -10.70 0.48 21.07
C GLY A 208 -10.50 1.41 22.26
N VAL A 209 -9.31 1.42 22.86
CA VAL A 209 -8.97 2.34 23.96
C VAL A 209 -9.00 3.80 23.48
N ALA A 210 -8.37 4.10 22.34
CA ALA A 210 -8.34 5.46 21.79
C ALA A 210 -9.76 5.98 21.48
N MET A 211 -10.60 5.14 20.89
CA MET A 211 -12.02 5.43 20.62
C MET A 211 -12.79 5.73 21.90
N GLN A 212 -12.64 4.92 22.96
CA GLN A 212 -13.32 5.12 24.23
C GLN A 212 -12.88 6.43 24.92
N GLN A 213 -11.58 6.72 24.90
CA GLN A 213 -11.03 7.96 25.47
C GLN A 213 -11.49 9.21 24.72
N ALA A 214 -11.63 9.13 23.39
CA ALA A 214 -12.08 10.23 22.54
C ALA A 214 -13.62 10.33 22.45
N GLY A 215 -14.38 9.41 23.06
CA GLY A 215 -15.84 9.38 22.95
C GLY A 215 -16.34 9.06 21.53
N VAL A 216 -15.56 8.32 20.75
CA VAL A 216 -15.84 7.96 19.35
C VAL A 216 -16.42 6.55 19.30
N PRO A 217 -17.73 6.36 19.05
CA PRO A 217 -18.36 5.03 19.08
C PRO A 217 -18.11 4.20 17.81
N SER A 218 -17.62 4.82 16.74
CA SER A 218 -17.36 4.15 15.46
C SER A 218 -16.17 4.78 14.75
N LEU A 219 -15.38 3.97 14.05
CA LEU A 219 -14.37 4.47 13.11
C LEU A 219 -14.98 5.06 11.83
N ARG A 220 -16.29 4.88 11.62
CA ARG A 220 -17.00 5.57 10.54
C ARG A 220 -17.19 7.03 10.93
N ASN A 221 -16.72 7.94 10.08
CA ASN A 221 -16.90 9.38 10.24
C ASN A 221 -16.38 9.90 11.60
N VAL A 222 -15.16 9.52 11.96
CA VAL A 222 -14.50 10.10 13.14
C VAL A 222 -14.39 11.62 12.93
N PRO A 223 -14.94 12.45 13.84
CA PRO A 223 -14.89 13.88 13.64
C PRO A 223 -13.47 14.42 13.83
N THR A 224 -13.10 15.46 13.09
CA THR A 224 -11.81 16.16 13.26
C THR A 224 -11.62 16.70 14.67
N SER A 225 -12.70 17.00 15.39
CA SER A 225 -12.65 17.40 16.81
C SER A 225 -12.17 16.30 17.77
N ALA A 226 -12.04 15.05 17.31
CA ALA A 226 -11.47 13.94 18.11
C ALA A 226 -9.94 14.03 18.23
N ILE A 227 -9.30 14.94 17.51
CA ILE A 227 -7.85 15.15 17.53
C ILE A 227 -7.52 16.62 17.83
N THR A 228 -6.34 16.85 18.39
CA THR A 228 -5.80 18.19 18.65
C THR A 228 -4.48 18.39 17.90
N GLY A 229 -4.33 19.54 17.26
CA GLY A 229 -3.25 19.86 16.34
C GLY A 229 -3.74 20.89 15.31
N PRO A 230 -2.83 21.52 14.53
CA PRO A 230 -3.24 22.37 13.41
C PRO A 230 -4.11 21.61 12.42
#